data_AF-A0A3M0Y5T8-F1
#
_entry.id   AF-A0A3M0Y5T8-F1
#
_cell.length_a   1.000
_cell.length_b   1.000
_cell.length_c   1.000
_cell.angle_alpha   90.00
_cell.angle_beta   90.00
_cell.angle_gamma   90.00
#
_symmetry.space_group_name_H-M   'P 1'
#
loop_
_entity.id
_entity.type
_entity.pdbx_description
1 polymer ?
#
loop_
_entity_poly.entity_id
_entity_poly.type
_entity_poly.pdbx_seq_one_letter_code
_entity_poly.pdbx_strand_id
1 'polypeptide(L)'
;MATAVVLLCFALYAAGYLLYSRWLGARVFSLRPRTTTPAHSLEDGVDYVPSRRGVLFGHHYASITGLSPMLGPAIAVIWGWVPALLWVALGAVLIGCVHDFGSLVVSARAEGKSIGVVAERLMGRRAKALMHAL
;
A
#
# COMPACT_ATOMS: atom_id res chain seq x y z
N MET A 1 1.86 29.47 -10.39
CA MET A 1 2.09 29.03 -8.99
C MET A 1 1.57 27.61 -8.76
N ALA A 2 0.28 27.33 -8.97
CA ALA A 2 -0.29 25.99 -8.76
C ALA A 2 0.36 24.88 -9.60
N THR A 3 0.71 25.16 -10.86
CA THR A 3 1.42 24.21 -11.75
C THR A 3 2.77 23.78 -11.19
N ALA A 4 3.56 24.71 -10.64
CA ALA A 4 4.85 24.41 -10.02
C ALA A 4 4.69 23.51 -8.78
N VAL A 5 3.64 23.75 -7.98
CA VAL A 5 3.32 22.92 -6.81
C VAL A 5 2.95 21.49 -7.23
N VAL A 6 2.12 21.34 -8.26
CA VAL A 6 1.74 20.03 -8.80
C VAL A 6 2.97 19.27 -9.33
N LEU A 7 3.83 19.95 -10.08
CA LEU A 7 5.07 19.35 -10.57
C LEU A 7 6.01 18.92 -9.43
N LEU A 8 6.08 19.71 -8.36
CA LEU A 8 6.84 19.34 -7.16
C LEU A 8 6.28 18.09 -6.49
N CYS A 9 4.95 17.96 -6.38
CA CYS A 9 4.31 16.74 -5.86
C CYS A 9 4.61 15.52 -6.74
N PHE A 10 4.52 15.64 -8.07
CA PHE A 10 4.90 14.55 -8.97
C PHE A 10 6.37 14.17 -8.85
N ALA A 11 7.27 15.15 -8.72
CA ALA A 11 8.68 14.90 -8.49
C ALA A 11 8.92 14.17 -7.16
N LEU A 12 8.21 14.56 -6.10
CA LEU A 12 8.24 13.89 -4.80
C LEU A 12 7.78 12.44 -4.91
N TYR A 13 6.65 12.18 -5.59
CA TYR A 13 6.14 10.82 -5.78
C TYR A 13 7.08 9.97 -6.64
N ALA A 14 7.67 10.55 -7.68
CA ALA A 14 8.68 9.87 -8.50
C ALA A 14 9.93 9.54 -7.68
N ALA A 15 10.41 10.46 -6.84
CA ALA A 15 11.53 10.21 -5.94
C ALA A 15 11.20 9.14 -4.89
N GLY A 16 9.99 9.18 -4.30
CA GLY A 16 9.49 8.14 -3.39
C GLY A 16 9.44 6.77 -4.07
N TYR A 17 8.94 6.69 -5.30
CA TYR A 17 8.91 5.46 -6.06
C TYR A 17 10.32 4.96 -6.42
N LEU A 18 11.19 5.81 -6.94
CA LEU A 18 12.50 5.38 -7.43
C LEU A 18 13.52 5.13 -6.31
N LEU A 19 13.50 5.91 -5.23
CA LEU A 19 14.51 5.83 -4.17
C LEU A 19 13.96 5.06 -2.97
N TYR A 20 12.83 5.52 -2.43
CA TYR A 20 12.32 5.01 -1.17
C TYR A 20 11.75 3.60 -1.29
N SER A 21 10.97 3.30 -2.35
CA SER A 21 10.44 1.95 -2.56
C SER A 21 11.54 0.91 -2.76
N ARG A 22 12.64 1.28 -3.44
CA ARG A 22 13.80 0.41 -3.65
C ARG A 22 14.53 0.15 -2.34
N TRP A 23 14.74 1.19 -1.53
CA TRP A 23 15.34 1.04 -0.20
C TRP A 23 14.47 0.14 0.69
N LEU A 24 13.16 0.35 0.69
CA LEU A 24 12.20 -0.42 1.47
C LEU A 24 12.20 -1.90 1.03
N GLY A 25 12.14 -2.17 -0.27
CA GLY A 25 12.19 -3.51 -0.84
C GLY A 25 13.52 -4.23 -0.55
N ALA A 26 14.66 -3.56 -0.68
CA ALA A 26 15.97 -4.18 -0.54
C ALA A 26 16.45 -4.30 0.91
N ARG A 27 16.30 -3.24 1.72
CA ARG A 27 16.88 -3.15 3.07
C ARG A 27 15.92 -3.57 4.17
N VAL A 28 14.63 -3.20 4.07
CA VAL A 28 13.65 -3.52 5.11
C VAL A 28 13.05 -4.89 4.85
N PHE A 29 12.51 -5.10 3.65
CA PHE A 29 11.83 -6.35 3.32
C PHE A 29 12.74 -7.40 2.68
N SER A 30 13.96 -7.09 2.25
CA SER A 30 14.88 -8.08 1.64
C SER A 30 14.24 -8.92 0.53
N LEU A 31 13.49 -8.26 -0.37
CA LEU A 31 12.80 -8.91 -1.48
C LEU A 31 13.81 -9.46 -2.50
N ARG A 32 13.58 -10.68 -2.97
CA ARG A 32 14.41 -11.33 -3.98
C ARG A 32 13.64 -11.40 -5.31
N PRO A 33 14.22 -10.96 -6.43
CA PRO A 33 13.54 -10.98 -7.74
C PRO A 33 13.12 -12.37 -8.22
N ARG A 34 13.77 -13.43 -7.72
CA ARG A 34 13.52 -14.82 -8.11
C ARG A 34 12.53 -15.56 -7.22
N THR A 35 11.93 -14.89 -6.23
CA THR A 35 10.94 -15.53 -5.36
C THR A 35 9.65 -15.79 -6.14
N THR A 36 9.22 -17.05 -6.16
CA THR A 36 7.91 -17.45 -6.70
C THR A 36 6.81 -16.97 -5.76
N THR A 37 5.80 -16.30 -6.28
CA THR A 37 4.66 -15.82 -5.49
C THR A 37 3.67 -16.97 -5.22
N PRO A 38 2.84 -16.88 -4.16
CA PRO A 38 1.81 -17.87 -3.87
C PRO A 38 0.87 -18.11 -5.05
N ALA A 39 0.57 -17.07 -5.83
CA ALA A 39 -0.26 -17.19 -7.03
C ALA A 39 0.29 -18.19 -8.05
N HIS A 40 1.61 -18.40 -8.11
CA HIS A 40 2.25 -19.37 -9.00
C HIS A 40 2.52 -20.73 -8.32
N SER A 41 2.92 -20.73 -7.04
CA SER A 41 3.28 -21.97 -6.36
C SER A 41 2.08 -22.77 -5.84
N LEU A 42 0.95 -22.10 -5.60
CA LEU A 42 -0.30 -22.69 -5.10
C LEU A 42 -1.43 -22.58 -6.12
N GLU A 43 -1.09 -22.43 -7.41
CA GLU A 43 -2.06 -22.21 -8.49
C GLU A 43 -3.15 -23.28 -8.51
N ASP A 44 -4.41 -22.85 -8.32
CA ASP A 44 -5.58 -23.73 -8.25
C ASP A 44 -6.71 -23.28 -9.19
N GLY A 45 -6.55 -22.16 -9.90
CA GLY A 45 -7.54 -21.61 -10.81
C GLY A 45 -8.71 -20.87 -10.14
N VAL A 46 -8.72 -20.77 -8.81
CA VAL A 46 -9.79 -20.14 -8.03
C VAL A 46 -9.24 -19.10 -7.04
N ASP A 47 -8.56 -19.54 -5.98
CA ASP A 47 -8.00 -18.66 -4.94
C ASP A 47 -6.61 -18.12 -5.34
N TYR A 48 -5.84 -18.90 -6.10
CA TYR A 48 -4.51 -18.55 -6.55
C TYR A 48 -4.45 -18.61 -8.08
N VAL A 49 -4.49 -17.42 -8.69
CA VAL A 49 -4.45 -17.28 -10.15
C VAL A 49 -3.37 -16.28 -10.57
N PRO A 50 -2.35 -16.71 -11.34
CA PRO A 50 -1.37 -15.81 -11.93
C PRO A 50 -2.06 -14.73 -12.78
N SER A 51 -1.99 -13.50 -12.32
CA SER A 51 -2.69 -12.37 -12.95
C SER A 51 -1.72 -11.41 -13.62
N ARG A 52 -2.17 -10.80 -14.73
CA ARG A 52 -1.39 -9.76 -15.42
C ARG A 52 -1.21 -8.55 -14.49
N ARG A 53 0.00 -7.96 -14.50
CA ARG A 53 0.36 -6.83 -13.64
C ARG A 53 -0.60 -5.64 -13.73
N GLY A 54 -1.12 -5.34 -14.93
CA GLY A 54 -2.08 -4.24 -15.14
C GLY A 54 -3.44 -4.49 -14.48
N VAL A 55 -3.91 -5.74 -14.47
CA VAL A 55 -5.17 -6.11 -13.80
C VAL A 55 -4.99 -6.01 -12.28
N LEU A 56 -3.88 -6.56 -11.77
CA LEU A 56 -3.54 -6.49 -10.35
C LEU A 56 -3.42 -5.02 -9.88
N PHE A 57 -2.74 -4.19 -10.67
CA PHE A 57 -2.66 -2.76 -10.42
C PHE A 57 -4.04 -2.10 -10.37
N GLY A 58 -4.92 -2.40 -11.31
CA GLY A 58 -6.28 -1.86 -11.34
C GLY A 58 -7.08 -2.22 -10.10
N HIS A 59 -7.03 -3.48 -9.65
CA HIS A 59 -7.68 -3.91 -8.41
C HIS A 59 -7.15 -3.15 -7.19
N HIS A 60 -5.81 -3.09 -7.02
CA HIS A 60 -5.22 -2.37 -5.90
C HIS A 60 -5.53 -0.87 -5.93
N TYR A 61 -5.44 -0.25 -7.12
CA TYR A 61 -5.74 1.16 -7.29
C TYR A 61 -7.19 1.47 -6.90
N ALA A 62 -8.15 0.70 -7.43
CA ALA A 62 -9.57 0.88 -7.12
C ALA A 62 -9.86 0.73 -5.62
N SER A 63 -9.20 -0.21 -4.93
CA SER A 63 -9.34 -0.40 -3.48
C SER A 63 -8.82 0.77 -2.64
N ILE A 64 -7.81 1.51 -3.13
CA ILE A 64 -7.19 2.62 -2.38
C ILE A 64 -7.87 3.96 -2.68
N THR A 65 -8.30 4.19 -3.93
CA THR A 65 -8.74 5.52 -4.39
C THR A 65 -10.10 5.99 -3.88
N GLY A 66 -10.85 5.17 -3.15
CA GLY A 66 -12.23 5.50 -2.75
C GLY A 66 -12.33 6.76 -1.89
N LEU A 67 -11.50 6.87 -0.84
CA LEU A 67 -11.59 7.94 0.17
C LEU A 67 -10.71 9.16 -0.15
N SER A 68 -9.70 9.00 -1.00
CA SER A 68 -8.67 10.01 -1.26
C SER A 68 -9.22 11.34 -1.84
N PRO A 69 -10.15 11.33 -2.83
CA PRO A 69 -10.71 12.56 -3.39
C PRO A 69 -11.54 13.38 -2.40
N MET A 70 -12.07 12.75 -1.34
CA MET A 70 -12.95 13.39 -0.37
C MET A 70 -12.16 13.99 0.81
N LEU A 71 -11.14 13.28 1.30
CA LEU A 71 -10.33 13.69 2.46
C LEU A 71 -9.51 14.96 2.20
N GLY A 72 -8.94 15.13 1.00
CA GLY A 72 -8.10 16.29 0.66
C GLY A 72 -8.84 17.63 0.83
N PRO A 73 -9.99 17.84 0.16
CA PRO A 73 -10.81 19.03 0.35
C PRO A 73 -11.28 19.23 1.80
N ALA A 74 -11.67 18.16 2.49
CA ALA A 74 -12.11 18.25 3.89
C ALA A 74 -10.99 18.79 4.79
N ILE A 75 -9.77 18.24 4.69
CA ILE A 75 -8.62 18.72 5.45
C ILE A 75 -8.27 20.16 5.05
N ALA A 76 -8.36 20.51 3.76
CA ALA A 76 -8.08 21.86 3.27
C ALA A 76 -9.05 22.91 3.82
N VAL A 77 -10.32 22.55 4.02
CA VAL A 77 -11.32 23.45 4.62
C VAL A 77 -11.01 23.72 6.09
N ILE A 78 -10.60 22.70 6.84
CA ILE A 78 -10.37 22.86 8.29
C ILE A 78 -9.01 23.53 8.55
N TRP A 79 -7.94 23.10 7.85
CA TRP A 79 -6.54 23.43 8.20
C TRP A 79 -5.86 24.31 7.14
N GLY A 80 -6.55 24.64 6.05
CA GLY A 80 -5.98 25.34 4.90
C GLY A 80 -5.30 24.40 3.91
N TRP A 81 -5.03 24.93 2.71
CA TRP A 81 -4.55 24.13 1.58
C TRP A 81 -3.10 23.63 1.74
N VAL A 82 -2.23 24.36 2.46
CA VAL A 82 -0.82 23.96 2.63
C VAL A 82 -0.69 22.72 3.52
N PRO A 83 -1.26 22.67 4.75
CA PRO A 83 -1.22 21.45 5.56
C PRO A 83 -1.90 20.26 4.88
N ALA A 84 -3.01 20.49 4.18
CA ALA A 84 -3.69 19.44 3.41
C ALA A 84 -2.78 18.87 2.31
N LEU A 85 -2.08 19.75 1.57
CA LEU A 85 -1.15 19.34 0.53
C LEU A 85 0.03 18.55 1.11
N LEU A 86 0.63 19.03 2.20
CA LEU A 86 1.73 18.31 2.85
C LEU A 86 1.28 16.94 3.36
N TRP A 87 0.09 16.85 3.95
CA TRP A 87 -0.48 15.58 4.39
C TRP A 87 -0.67 14.61 3.23
N VAL A 88 -1.27 15.06 2.12
CA VAL A 88 -1.50 14.20 0.95
C VAL A 88 -0.16 13.82 0.30
N ALA A 89 0.77 14.75 0.14
CA ALA A 89 2.02 14.51 -0.55
C ALA A 89 3.00 13.67 0.27
N LEU A 90 3.28 14.07 1.51
CA LEU A 90 4.24 13.38 2.37
C LEU A 90 3.60 12.16 3.05
N GLY A 91 2.36 12.27 3.52
CA GLY A 91 1.65 11.16 4.17
C GLY A 91 1.43 9.99 3.24
N ALA A 92 1.13 10.23 1.95
CA ALA A 92 1.06 9.15 0.96
C ALA A 92 2.40 8.41 0.84
N VAL A 93 3.53 9.12 0.71
CA VAL A 93 4.84 8.49 0.51
C VAL A 93 5.34 7.78 1.77
N LEU A 94 5.24 8.43 2.93
CA LEU A 94 5.86 7.99 4.18
C LEU A 94 5.01 6.97 4.95
N ILE A 95 3.69 7.07 4.86
CA ILE A 95 2.77 6.23 5.65
C ILE A 95 2.00 5.31 4.70
N GLY A 96 1.23 5.87 3.77
CA GLY A 96 0.32 5.10 2.91
C GLY A 96 1.03 4.03 2.08
N CYS A 97 2.01 4.44 1.27
CA CYS A 97 2.76 3.51 0.42
C CYS A 97 3.51 2.45 1.23
N VAL A 98 4.06 2.80 2.40
CA VAL A 98 4.78 1.86 3.27
C VAL A 98 3.83 0.84 3.88
N HIS A 99 2.68 1.31 4.35
CA HIS A 99 1.62 0.47 4.91
C HIS A 99 1.11 -0.54 3.88
N ASP A 100 0.77 -0.08 2.67
CA ASP A 100 0.21 -0.93 1.62
C ASP A 100 1.25 -1.92 1.08
N PHE A 101 2.47 -1.45 0.86
CA PHE A 101 3.57 -2.31 0.43
C PHE A 101 3.93 -3.36 1.49
N GLY A 102 4.02 -2.95 2.76
CA GLY A 102 4.30 -3.86 3.87
C GLY A 102 3.22 -4.91 4.04
N SER A 103 1.94 -4.50 3.97
CA SER A 103 0.79 -5.41 4.04
C SER A 103 0.83 -6.44 2.90
N LEU A 104 1.16 -6.01 1.68
CA LEU A 104 1.32 -6.91 0.54
C LEU A 104 2.46 -7.91 0.75
N VAL A 105 3.62 -7.46 1.23
CA VAL A 105 4.77 -8.34 1.49
C VAL A 105 4.46 -9.35 2.59
N VAL A 106 3.82 -8.94 3.68
CA VAL A 106 3.42 -9.82 4.78
C VAL A 106 2.40 -10.85 4.29
N SER A 107 1.37 -10.42 3.56
CA SER A 107 0.38 -11.34 2.99
C SER A 107 1.01 -12.33 2.03
N ALA A 108 1.88 -11.88 1.10
CA ALA A 108 2.56 -12.77 0.15
C ALA A 108 3.46 -13.81 0.84
N ARG A 109 4.08 -13.47 1.98
CA ARG A 109 4.86 -14.41 2.79
C ARG A 109 4.00 -15.38 3.59
N ALA A 110 2.78 -14.98 3.92
CA ALA A 110 1.79 -15.80 4.57
C ALA A 110 0.84 -16.46 3.54
N GLU A 111 1.37 -16.88 2.38
CA GLU A 111 0.62 -17.61 1.35
C GLU A 111 -0.61 -16.84 0.85
N GLY A 112 -0.55 -15.51 0.74
CA GLY A 112 -1.67 -14.67 0.28
C GLY A 112 -2.83 -14.55 1.28
N LYS A 113 -2.66 -14.97 2.54
CA LYS A 113 -3.69 -14.83 3.57
C LYS A 113 -3.85 -13.38 4.03
N SER A 114 -5.03 -13.06 4.58
CA SER A 114 -5.32 -11.73 5.10
C SER A 114 -4.49 -11.41 6.35
N ILE A 115 -4.24 -10.12 6.59
CA ILE A 115 -3.48 -9.66 7.77
C ILE A 115 -4.14 -10.13 9.07
N GLY A 116 -5.48 -10.21 9.15
CA GLY A 116 -6.19 -10.74 10.30
C GLY A 116 -5.88 -12.22 10.59
N VAL A 117 -5.71 -13.04 9.55
CA VAL A 117 -5.29 -14.46 9.70
C VAL A 117 -3.82 -14.54 10.15
N VAL A 118 -2.96 -13.66 9.64
CA VAL A 118 -1.56 -13.58 10.09
C VAL A 118 -1.50 -13.16 11.57
N ALA A 119 -2.28 -12.16 11.97
CA ALA A 119 -2.37 -11.70 13.35
C ALA A 119 -2.90 -12.81 14.28
N GLU A 120 -3.89 -13.59 13.84
CA GLU A 120 -4.37 -14.76 14.60
C GLU A 120 -3.27 -15.78 14.87
N ARG A 121 -2.47 -16.10 13.85
CA ARG A 121 -1.38 -17.08 13.97
C ARG A 121 -0.28 -16.61 14.92
N LEU A 122 -0.02 -15.31 14.99
CA LEU A 122 1.06 -14.73 15.81
C LEU A 122 0.63 -14.38 17.24
N MET A 123 -0.59 -13.83 17.41
CA MET A 123 -1.06 -13.23 18.67
C MET A 123 -2.34 -13.87 19.21
N GLY A 124 -2.88 -14.88 18.52
CA GLY A 124 -4.08 -15.61 18.92
C GLY A 124 -5.40 -14.95 18.48
N ARG A 125 -6.51 -15.63 18.78
CA ARG A 125 -7.86 -15.28 18.31
C ARG A 125 -8.33 -13.88 18.73
N ARG A 126 -7.89 -13.40 19.90
CA ARG A 126 -8.27 -12.06 20.40
C ARG A 126 -7.74 -10.95 19.49
N ALA A 127 -6.53 -11.10 18.95
CA ALA A 127 -5.95 -10.10 18.04
C ALA A 127 -6.72 -10.00 16.72
N LYS A 128 -7.15 -11.13 16.16
CA LYS A 128 -8.02 -11.15 14.97
C LYS A 128 -9.38 -10.52 15.24
N ALA A 129 -9.99 -10.84 16.39
CA ALA A 129 -11.27 -10.25 16.76
C ALA A 129 -11.18 -8.72 16.88
N LEU A 130 -10.10 -8.20 17.45
CA LEU A 130 -9.84 -6.75 17.51
C LEU A 130 -9.65 -6.14 16.13
N MET A 131 -8.88 -6.78 15.23
CA MET A 131 -8.68 -6.29 13.86
C MET A 131 -9.96 -6.30 13.00
N HIS A 132 -10.93 -7.16 13.30
CA HIS A 132 -12.22 -7.16 12.61
C HIS A 132 -13.23 -6.21 13.25
N ALA A 133 -13.01 -5.80 14.50
CA ALA A 133 -13.90 -4.90 15.23
C ALA A 133 -13.56 -3.42 15.03
N LEU A 134 -12.29 -3.11 14.71
CA LEU A 134 -11.78 -1.80 14.31
C LEU A 134 -11.93 -1.61 12.80
#